data_AF-A0A962M8A0-F1
#
_entry.id   AF-A0A962M8A0-F1
#
_cell.length_a   1.000
_cell.length_b   1.000
_cell.length_c   1.000
_cell.angle_alpha   90.00
_cell.angle_beta   90.00
_cell.angle_gamma   90.00
#
_symmetry.space_group_name_H-M   'P 1'
#
loop_
_entity.id
_entity.type
_entity.pdbx_description
1 polymer ?
#
loop_
_entity_poly.entity_id
_entity_poly.type
_entity_poly.pdbx_seq_one_letter_code
_entity_poly.pdbx_strand_id
1 'polypeptide(L)'
;MTRDEFREKTFDRDNHKCVVCGEQAIDAHHIIERRLFSDGGYYLSNGASLCEKHHLEAEMTLISPQELRDTIGITKLILPDHLYREYEYDKWGNIMLPNGNRLKGELFFDESVQKILNKGDVLKYFSKYIKYPRTYHIPWSQPDRKDDKYLKDLSYFKDKEIVLTEKMDGENTTMYNDYIHARSIESGSHPSRDYVKSLWGKIGWEIPDGWRICGENLFAKHTIEYNNLTDYFQVFSIWNERNECLSWKDTEEYCKILGLKTVPVLYKGLFDEELIARYTRDFDGLNKEGCVLRVSEAFTYGNFRRSVAKYVGKDFVIPHGHWSKNKIILNKVIQDDKRGTI
;
A
#
# COMPACT_ATOMS: atom_id res chain seq x y z
N MET A 1 13.43 23.11 8.88
CA MET A 1 14.49 23.57 9.79
C MET A 1 15.67 22.63 9.70
N THR A 2 16.86 23.09 10.06
CA THR A 2 18.04 22.23 10.15
C THR A 2 17.92 21.26 11.34
N ARG A 3 18.82 20.27 11.42
CA ARG A 3 18.86 19.34 12.56
C ARG A 3 19.11 20.07 13.88
N ASP A 4 20.01 21.04 13.88
CA ASP A 4 20.38 21.79 15.08
C ASP A 4 19.25 22.71 15.52
N GLU A 5 18.64 23.44 14.59
CA GLU A 5 17.44 24.23 14.85
C GLU A 5 16.28 23.38 15.39
N PHE A 6 16.08 22.18 14.84
CA PHE A 6 15.08 21.24 15.34
C PHE A 6 15.35 20.84 16.78
N ARG A 7 16.61 20.51 17.10
CA ARG A 7 17.02 20.10 18.44
C ARG A 7 16.83 21.23 19.44
N GLU A 8 17.37 22.40 19.16
CA GLU A 8 17.31 23.58 20.03
C GLU A 8 15.85 23.97 20.29
N LYS A 9 15.05 24.14 19.24
CA LYS A 9 13.63 24.54 19.39
C LYS A 9 12.79 23.49 20.13
N THR A 10 13.11 22.21 19.98
CA THR A 10 12.42 21.13 20.71
C THR A 10 12.75 21.21 22.20
N PHE A 11 14.03 21.37 22.55
CA PHE A 11 14.46 21.55 23.93
C PHE A 11 13.92 22.82 24.57
N ASP A 12 13.97 23.96 23.88
CA ASP A 12 13.46 25.24 24.37
C ASP A 12 11.96 25.15 24.69
N ARG A 13 11.17 24.56 23.77
CA ARG A 13 9.72 24.36 23.96
C ARG A 13 9.43 23.52 25.21
N ASP A 14 10.23 22.48 25.45
CA ASP A 14 10.01 21.53 26.53
C ASP A 14 10.78 21.91 27.81
N ASN A 15 11.32 23.14 27.89
CA ASN A 15 12.13 23.64 29.01
C ASN A 15 13.32 22.73 29.37
N HIS A 16 13.96 22.11 28.36
CA HIS A 16 15.05 21.14 28.48
C HIS A 16 14.74 19.90 29.34
N LYS A 17 13.44 19.62 29.58
CA LYS A 17 12.99 18.51 30.38
C LYS A 17 12.35 17.43 29.52
N CYS A 18 12.43 16.20 29.99
CA CYS A 18 11.71 15.08 29.43
C CYS A 18 10.21 15.35 29.59
N VAL A 19 9.49 15.38 28.47
CA VAL A 19 8.06 15.70 28.49
C VAL A 19 7.24 14.67 29.28
N VAL A 20 7.74 13.43 29.40
CA VAL A 20 7.04 12.33 30.09
C VAL A 20 7.23 12.37 31.62
N CYS A 21 8.42 12.67 32.12
CA CYS A 21 8.72 12.56 33.57
C CYS A 21 9.33 13.81 34.22
N GLY A 22 9.65 14.86 33.46
CA GLY A 22 10.22 16.10 33.97
C GLY A 22 11.72 16.09 34.29
N GLU A 23 12.41 14.95 34.13
CA GLU A 23 13.87 14.82 34.27
C GLU A 23 14.63 15.54 33.15
N GLN A 24 15.95 15.67 33.25
CA GLN A 24 16.76 16.29 32.19
C GLN A 24 16.60 15.53 30.85
N ALA A 25 16.24 16.25 29.79
CA ALA A 25 16.21 15.69 28.44
C ALA A 25 17.64 15.56 27.87
N ILE A 26 17.88 14.48 27.14
CA ILE A 26 19.17 14.21 26.50
C ILE A 26 19.10 14.25 24.97
N ASP A 27 17.91 14.06 24.39
CA ASP A 27 17.73 14.03 22.95
C ASP A 27 16.37 14.61 22.50
N ALA A 28 16.36 15.19 21.30
CA ALA A 28 15.16 15.64 20.60
C ALA A 28 14.65 14.48 19.73
N HIS A 29 13.73 13.71 20.30
CA HIS A 29 13.15 12.54 19.67
C HIS A 29 12.20 12.94 18.53
N HIS A 30 12.31 12.24 17.39
CA HIS A 30 11.33 12.35 16.33
C HIS A 30 10.12 11.45 16.64
N ILE A 31 8.95 12.04 16.85
CA ILE A 31 7.69 11.35 17.19
C ILE A 31 7.31 10.32 16.10
N ILE A 32 7.44 10.70 14.83
CA ILE A 32 7.41 9.79 13.67
C ILE A 32 8.79 9.82 13.02
N GLU A 33 9.29 8.64 12.68
CA GLU A 33 10.62 8.44 12.10
C GLU A 33 10.85 9.32 10.87
N ARG A 34 11.91 10.13 10.92
CA ARG A 34 12.25 11.10 9.88
C ARG A 34 12.52 10.47 8.52
N ARG A 35 13.01 9.22 8.45
CA ARG A 35 13.23 8.48 7.19
C ARG A 35 11.94 8.27 6.39
N LEU A 36 10.76 8.37 7.01
CA LEU A 36 9.47 8.29 6.32
C LEU A 36 9.12 9.59 5.58
N PHE A 37 9.72 10.72 5.97
CA PHE A 37 9.45 12.03 5.38
C PHE A 37 10.37 12.31 4.18
N SER A 38 9.78 12.81 3.09
CA SER A 38 10.56 13.17 1.89
C SER A 38 11.46 14.39 2.07
N ASP A 39 11.18 15.24 3.05
CA ASP A 39 11.92 16.47 3.37
C ASP A 39 12.78 16.34 4.64
N GLY A 40 12.88 15.13 5.20
CA GLY A 40 13.68 14.83 6.37
C GLY A 40 12.98 15.05 7.71
N GLY A 41 11.70 15.46 7.76
CA GLY A 41 10.84 15.30 8.94
C GLY A 41 11.14 16.21 10.15
N TYR A 42 12.00 17.21 9.96
CA TYR A 42 12.36 18.18 11.00
C TYR A 42 11.26 19.22 11.17
N TYR A 43 10.22 18.85 11.90
CA TYR A 43 9.10 19.71 12.27
C TYR A 43 9.05 19.82 13.79
N LEU A 44 8.86 21.03 14.33
CA LEU A 44 8.76 21.19 15.79
C LEU A 44 7.62 20.32 16.38
N SER A 45 6.49 20.20 15.69
CA SER A 45 5.38 19.31 16.06
C SER A 45 5.63 17.82 15.80
N ASN A 46 6.81 17.45 15.30
CA ASN A 46 7.30 16.08 15.22
C ASN A 46 8.47 15.84 16.19
N GLY A 47 8.80 16.80 17.06
CA GLY A 47 9.87 16.69 18.06
C GLY A 47 9.31 16.54 19.47
N ALA A 48 9.99 15.75 20.31
CA ALA A 48 9.74 15.59 21.74
C ALA A 48 11.07 15.51 22.51
N SER A 49 11.25 16.31 23.56
CA SER A 49 12.42 16.22 24.43
C SER A 49 12.26 15.05 25.38
N LEU A 50 13.18 14.09 25.33
CA LEU A 50 13.11 12.87 26.14
C LEU A 50 14.43 12.62 26.89
N CYS A 51 14.32 12.06 28.10
CA CYS A 51 15.46 11.46 28.79
C CYS A 51 15.79 10.08 28.16
N GLU A 52 16.91 9.48 28.55
CA GLU A 52 17.38 8.22 27.95
C GLU A 52 16.34 7.10 27.99
N LYS A 53 15.69 6.93 29.15
CA LYS A 53 14.65 5.91 29.36
C LYS A 53 13.48 6.09 28.39
N HIS A 54 12.82 7.26 28.42
CA HIS A 54 11.63 7.48 27.60
C HIS A 54 11.96 7.61 26.11
N HIS A 55 13.17 8.07 25.76
CA HIS A 55 13.66 8.00 24.39
C HIS A 55 13.66 6.55 23.90
N LEU A 56 14.28 5.65 24.67
CA LEU A 56 14.33 4.23 24.33
C LEU A 56 12.92 3.60 24.30
N GLU A 57 12.04 3.92 25.24
CA GLU A 57 10.66 3.42 25.26
C GLU A 57 9.84 3.89 24.05
N ALA A 58 10.03 5.14 23.59
CA ALA A 58 9.41 5.65 22.37
C ALA A 58 9.97 4.97 21.11
N GLU A 59 11.27 4.74 21.03
CA GLU A 59 11.91 3.96 19.96
C GLU A 59 11.39 2.50 19.91
N MET A 60 11.19 1.89 21.08
CA MET A 60 10.59 0.56 21.24
C MET A 60 9.07 0.54 21.05
N THR A 61 8.45 1.71 20.80
CA THR A 61 6.99 1.88 20.63
C THR A 61 6.15 1.50 21.86
N LEU A 62 6.76 1.56 23.05
CA LEU A 62 6.06 1.42 24.34
C LEU A 62 5.39 2.72 24.76
N ILE A 63 5.89 3.85 24.25
CA ILE A 63 5.21 5.15 24.29
C ILE A 63 4.77 5.45 22.87
N SER A 64 3.47 5.65 22.68
CA SER A 64 2.90 5.92 21.37
C SER A 64 3.18 7.35 20.91
N PRO A 65 3.20 7.59 19.59
CA PRO A 65 3.23 8.95 19.05
C PRO A 65 2.10 9.85 19.55
N GLN A 66 0.92 9.28 19.86
CA GLN A 66 -0.21 10.05 20.36
C GLN A 66 0.00 10.51 21.81
N GLU A 67 0.47 9.62 22.69
CA GLU A 67 0.79 9.97 24.09
C GLU A 67 1.82 11.11 24.17
N LEU A 68 2.84 11.09 23.31
CA LEU A 68 3.81 12.19 23.23
C LEU A 68 3.15 13.50 22.76
N ARG A 69 2.30 13.45 21.74
CA ARG A 69 1.59 14.65 21.24
C ARG A 69 0.69 15.24 22.30
N ASP A 70 -0.04 14.41 23.03
CA ASP A 70 -0.97 14.84 24.07
C ASP A 70 -0.22 15.51 25.23
N THR A 71 0.92 14.94 25.62
CA THR A 71 1.76 15.46 26.70
C THR A 71 2.37 16.84 26.35
N ILE A 72 2.71 17.05 25.08
CA ILE A 72 3.28 18.31 24.57
C ILE A 72 2.19 19.34 24.21
N GLY A 73 0.94 18.91 24.02
CA GLY A 73 -0.15 19.76 23.54
C GLY A 73 -0.10 20.03 22.03
N ILE A 74 0.42 19.08 21.23
CA ILE A 74 0.46 19.20 19.76
C ILE A 74 -0.93 18.96 19.18
N THR A 75 -1.58 20.03 18.73
CA THR A 75 -2.90 19.96 18.08
C THR A 75 -2.82 19.81 16.56
N LYS A 76 -1.74 20.29 15.93
CA LYS A 76 -1.51 20.17 14.48
C LYS A 76 -0.69 18.94 14.17
N LEU A 77 -1.37 17.85 13.80
CA LEU A 77 -0.74 16.63 13.33
C LEU A 77 -0.04 16.85 11.97
N ILE A 78 1.25 16.57 11.93
CA ILE A 78 2.04 16.44 10.71
C ILE A 78 2.37 14.96 10.53
N LEU A 79 2.09 14.43 9.34
CA LEU A 79 2.41 13.07 8.94
C LEU A 79 3.26 13.11 7.66
N PRO A 80 4.09 12.09 7.42
CA PRO A 80 4.69 11.88 6.11
C PRO A 80 3.64 11.87 5.00
N ASP A 81 3.97 12.45 3.85
CA ASP A 81 3.06 12.66 2.72
C ASP A 81 2.34 11.40 2.25
N HIS A 82 2.91 10.22 2.49
CA HIS A 82 2.34 8.93 2.08
C HIS A 82 1.45 8.26 3.13
N LEU A 83 1.50 8.70 4.39
CA LEU A 83 0.59 8.23 5.43
C LEU A 83 -0.77 8.94 5.36
N TYR A 84 -1.81 8.30 5.87
CA TYR A 84 -3.20 8.78 5.86
C TYR A 84 -3.70 9.02 7.28
N ARG A 85 -4.42 10.13 7.48
CA ARG A 85 -4.92 10.58 8.79
C ARG A 85 -5.98 9.67 9.41
N GLU A 86 -6.58 8.79 8.62
CA GLU A 86 -7.58 7.81 9.06
C GLU A 86 -6.98 6.66 9.89
N TYR A 87 -5.66 6.51 9.89
CA TYR A 87 -4.96 5.48 10.65
C TYR A 87 -4.13 6.09 11.78
N GLU A 88 -3.98 5.32 12.84
CA GLU A 88 -2.97 5.54 13.86
C GLU A 88 -1.69 4.79 13.47
N TYR A 89 -0.54 5.36 13.84
CA TYR A 89 0.76 4.78 13.54
C TYR A 89 1.64 4.75 14.77
N ASP A 90 2.51 3.73 14.84
CA ASP A 90 3.67 3.79 15.71
C ASP A 90 4.77 4.70 15.11
N LYS A 91 5.86 4.89 15.86
CA LYS A 91 7.01 5.71 15.44
C LYS A 91 7.52 5.33 14.05
N TRP A 92 7.52 4.05 13.72
CA TRP A 92 8.12 3.48 12.51
C TRP A 92 7.17 3.45 11.31
N GLY A 93 5.97 4.02 11.46
CA GLY A 93 4.97 4.10 10.39
C GLY A 93 4.17 2.80 10.19
N ASN A 94 4.17 1.90 11.18
CA ASN A 94 3.30 0.74 11.18
C ASN A 94 1.88 1.14 11.61
N ILE A 95 0.86 0.64 10.92
CA ILE A 95 -0.54 0.97 11.27
C ILE A 95 -0.91 0.22 12.55
N MET A 96 -1.43 0.95 13.52
CA MET A 96 -2.02 0.40 14.75
C MET A 96 -3.48 0.03 14.50
N LEU A 97 -3.86 -1.19 14.84
CA LEU A 97 -5.24 -1.67 14.78
C LEU A 97 -5.94 -1.48 16.14
N PRO A 98 -7.27 -1.32 16.18
CA PRO A 98 -8.00 -1.12 17.44
C PRO A 98 -7.87 -2.26 18.46
N ASN A 99 -7.53 -3.47 17.99
CA ASN A 99 -7.29 -4.65 18.84
C ASN A 99 -5.85 -4.73 19.40
N GLY A 100 -5.03 -3.71 19.18
CA GLY A 100 -3.62 -3.67 19.61
C GLY A 100 -2.63 -4.33 18.65
N ASN A 101 -3.11 -5.05 17.62
CA ASN A 101 -2.23 -5.60 16.58
C ASN A 101 -1.73 -4.51 15.63
N ARG A 102 -0.72 -4.85 14.84
CA ARG A 102 -0.02 -3.91 13.97
C ARG A 102 0.12 -4.45 12.55
N LEU A 103 0.03 -3.55 11.57
CA LEU A 103 0.36 -3.88 10.18
C LEU A 103 1.76 -3.38 9.84
N LYS A 104 2.52 -4.24 9.17
CA LYS A 104 3.92 -3.97 8.75
C LYS A 104 3.97 -2.79 7.77
N GLY A 105 4.67 -1.72 8.17
CA GLY A 105 4.96 -0.54 7.35
C GLY A 105 6.25 -0.68 6.53
N GLU A 106 6.65 0.42 5.90
CA GLU A 106 7.83 0.50 5.02
C GLU A 106 9.14 0.12 5.71
N LEU A 107 9.33 0.58 6.96
CA LEU A 107 10.58 0.37 7.69
C LEU A 107 10.58 -0.92 8.50
N PHE A 108 9.50 -1.72 8.47
CA PHE A 108 9.39 -2.90 9.32
C PHE A 108 10.58 -3.85 9.15
N PHE A 109 11.00 -4.14 7.91
CA PHE A 109 12.07 -5.10 7.63
C PHE A 109 13.49 -4.54 7.75
N ASP A 110 13.65 -3.26 8.10
CA ASP A 110 14.95 -2.65 8.37
C ASP A 110 15.58 -3.28 9.63
N GLU A 111 16.87 -3.60 9.58
CA GLU A 111 17.57 -4.31 10.65
C GLU A 111 17.57 -3.53 11.98
N SER A 112 17.75 -2.20 11.92
CA SER A 112 17.73 -1.35 13.12
C SER A 112 16.34 -1.31 13.75
N VAL A 113 15.31 -1.28 12.92
CA VAL A 113 13.90 -1.28 13.36
C VAL A 113 13.51 -2.64 13.94
N GLN A 114 13.93 -3.75 13.32
CA GLN A 114 13.70 -5.08 13.88
C GLN A 114 14.35 -5.26 15.25
N LYS A 115 15.60 -4.82 15.42
CA LYS A 115 16.33 -4.90 16.70
C LYS A 115 15.59 -4.15 17.82
N ILE A 116 15.14 -2.93 17.54
CA ILE A 116 14.50 -2.10 18.57
C ILE A 116 13.08 -2.56 18.90
N LEU A 117 12.30 -3.01 17.90
CA LEU A 117 10.99 -3.61 18.13
C LEU A 117 11.09 -4.94 18.90
N ASN A 118 12.12 -5.74 18.63
CA ASN A 118 12.40 -6.95 19.40
C ASN A 118 12.74 -6.64 20.86
N LYS A 119 13.55 -5.59 21.10
CA LYS A 119 13.89 -5.13 22.45
C LYS A 119 12.65 -4.71 23.25
N GLY A 120 11.65 -4.14 22.58
CA GLY A 120 10.35 -3.80 23.17
C GLY A 120 9.38 -4.98 23.36
N ASP A 121 9.72 -6.19 22.89
CA ASP A 121 8.83 -7.36 22.89
C ASP A 121 7.47 -7.10 22.20
N VAL A 122 7.48 -6.28 21.14
CA VAL A 122 6.27 -5.90 20.39
C VAL A 122 6.09 -6.63 19.06
N LEU A 123 7.10 -7.37 18.60
CA LEU A 123 7.04 -8.09 17.32
C LEU A 123 5.88 -9.09 17.25
N LYS A 124 5.51 -9.70 18.38
CA LYS A 124 4.38 -10.63 18.50
C LYS A 124 3.01 -10.04 18.15
N TYR A 125 2.87 -8.71 18.17
CA TYR A 125 1.63 -8.01 17.82
C TYR A 125 1.52 -7.70 16.33
N PHE A 126 2.56 -7.97 15.53
CA PHE A 126 2.50 -7.72 14.09
C PHE A 126 1.74 -8.83 13.38
N SER A 127 0.72 -8.43 12.63
CA SER A 127 -0.01 -9.33 11.75
C SER A 127 0.93 -9.93 10.71
N LYS A 128 0.71 -11.21 10.40
CA LYS A 128 1.32 -11.87 9.24
C LYS A 128 0.91 -11.15 7.94
N TYR A 129 -0.34 -10.70 7.87
CA TYR A 129 -0.98 -10.17 6.66
C TYR A 129 -0.76 -8.66 6.47
N ILE A 130 -0.62 -8.25 5.22
CA ILE A 130 -0.22 -6.91 4.80
C ILE A 130 -1.28 -6.33 3.88
N LYS A 131 -1.72 -5.11 4.21
CA LYS A 131 -2.64 -4.33 3.40
C LYS A 131 -1.97 -3.91 2.09
N TYR A 132 -2.62 -4.13 0.95
CA TYR A 132 -2.09 -3.66 -0.33
C TYR A 132 -1.97 -2.13 -0.34
N PRO A 133 -0.85 -1.53 -0.80
CA PRO A 133 -0.65 -0.07 -0.81
C PRO A 133 -1.72 0.68 -1.60
N ARG A 134 -1.90 1.97 -1.33
CA ARG A 134 -2.68 2.84 -2.22
C ARG A 134 -1.77 3.29 -3.38
N THR A 135 -2.24 3.11 -4.61
CA THR A 135 -1.52 3.54 -5.82
C THR A 135 -1.75 5.02 -6.07
N TYR A 136 -0.68 5.76 -6.34
CA TYR A 136 -0.76 7.19 -6.64
C TYR A 136 -1.21 7.41 -8.08
N HIS A 137 -1.88 8.51 -8.34
CA HIS A 137 -2.22 8.95 -9.68
C HIS A 137 -1.00 9.52 -10.41
N ILE A 138 -0.97 9.35 -11.73
CA ILE A 138 -0.09 10.16 -12.59
C ILE A 138 -0.59 11.63 -12.65
N PRO A 139 0.27 12.60 -13.00
CA PRO A 139 -0.06 14.03 -12.86
C PRO A 139 -1.32 14.50 -13.61
N TRP A 140 -1.62 13.90 -14.76
CA TRP A 140 -2.78 14.26 -15.61
C TRP A 140 -3.96 13.28 -15.50
N SER A 141 -3.98 12.42 -14.49
CA SER A 141 -5.17 11.62 -14.17
C SER A 141 -6.31 12.51 -13.70
N GLN A 142 -7.56 12.03 -13.80
CA GLN A 142 -8.73 12.75 -13.27
C GLN A 142 -8.48 13.30 -11.85
N PRO A 143 -8.64 14.62 -11.61
CA PRO A 143 -8.36 15.26 -10.32
C PRO A 143 -9.51 15.07 -9.29
N ASP A 144 -9.27 15.54 -8.07
CA ASP A 144 -10.27 15.86 -7.03
C ASP A 144 -11.12 14.71 -6.48
N ARG A 145 -10.59 13.50 -6.50
CA ARG A 145 -11.15 12.39 -5.72
C ARG A 145 -10.67 12.44 -4.27
N LYS A 146 -11.61 12.23 -3.34
CA LYS A 146 -11.34 12.26 -1.89
C LYS A 146 -10.22 11.26 -1.54
N ASP A 147 -9.23 11.72 -0.79
CA ASP A 147 -8.08 10.94 -0.28
C ASP A 147 -7.09 10.40 -1.35
N ASP A 148 -7.23 10.80 -2.63
CA ASP A 148 -6.28 10.43 -3.67
C ASP A 148 -4.98 11.25 -3.58
N LYS A 149 -3.87 10.60 -3.95
CA LYS A 149 -2.52 11.19 -3.98
C LYS A 149 -1.96 11.09 -5.39
N TYR A 150 -1.20 12.09 -5.79
CA TYR A 150 -0.64 12.22 -7.14
C TYR A 150 0.88 12.22 -7.07
N LEU A 151 1.52 11.62 -8.06
CA LEU A 151 2.93 11.87 -8.33
C LEU A 151 3.11 13.31 -8.78
N LYS A 152 4.26 13.91 -8.43
CA LYS A 152 4.63 15.26 -8.91
C LYS A 152 4.98 15.24 -10.40
N ASP A 153 5.69 14.20 -10.81
CA ASP A 153 6.16 13.94 -12.17
C ASP A 153 6.44 12.43 -12.34
N LEU A 154 6.81 12.01 -13.54
CA LEU A 154 7.16 10.63 -13.86
C LEU A 154 8.68 10.39 -13.91
N SER A 155 9.50 11.28 -13.33
CA SER A 155 10.97 11.21 -13.43
C SER A 155 11.55 9.90 -12.87
N TYR A 156 10.89 9.27 -11.89
CA TYR A 156 11.33 7.99 -11.33
C TYR A 156 11.29 6.83 -12.34
N PHE A 157 10.47 6.95 -13.40
CA PHE A 157 10.37 5.95 -14.47
C PHE A 157 11.38 6.18 -15.60
N LYS A 158 12.03 7.35 -15.64
CA LYS A 158 12.99 7.67 -16.69
C LYS A 158 14.12 6.66 -16.72
N ASP A 159 14.51 6.24 -17.93
CA ASP A 159 15.58 5.26 -18.19
C ASP A 159 15.32 3.86 -17.60
N LYS A 160 14.07 3.56 -17.21
CA LYS A 160 13.66 2.24 -16.71
C LYS A 160 12.77 1.50 -17.71
N GLU A 161 12.83 0.18 -17.67
CA GLU A 161 11.78 -0.65 -18.26
C GLU A 161 10.52 -0.59 -17.39
N ILE A 162 9.37 -0.45 -18.04
CA ILE A 162 8.06 -0.36 -17.42
C ILE A 162 7.12 -1.40 -18.01
N VAL A 163 6.04 -1.64 -17.28
CA VAL A 163 4.88 -2.40 -17.72
C VAL A 163 3.66 -1.52 -17.52
N LEU A 164 2.90 -1.33 -18.60
CA LEU A 164 1.60 -0.69 -18.58
C LEU A 164 0.53 -1.78 -18.66
N THR A 165 -0.38 -1.78 -17.70
CA THR A 165 -1.48 -2.76 -17.63
C THR A 165 -2.83 -2.07 -17.63
N GLU A 166 -3.87 -2.74 -18.09
CA GLU A 166 -5.25 -2.27 -17.92
C GLU A 166 -5.59 -2.23 -16.43
N LYS A 167 -6.16 -1.11 -15.99
CA LYS A 167 -6.72 -1.02 -14.64
C LYS A 167 -8.11 -1.64 -14.68
N MET A 168 -8.21 -2.84 -14.14
CA MET A 168 -9.47 -3.57 -14.03
C MET A 168 -10.29 -3.03 -12.85
N ASP A 169 -11.60 -2.91 -13.04
CA ASP A 169 -12.56 -2.43 -12.04
C ASP A 169 -13.23 -3.62 -11.36
N GLY A 170 -12.69 -4.00 -10.20
CA GLY A 170 -13.21 -5.09 -9.38
C GLY A 170 -12.85 -4.91 -7.91
N GLU A 171 -12.65 -6.04 -7.22
CA GLU A 171 -12.23 -6.06 -5.83
C GLU A 171 -10.80 -6.57 -5.70
N ASN A 172 -9.90 -5.67 -5.29
CA ASN A 172 -8.57 -6.04 -4.80
C ASN A 172 -8.64 -7.20 -3.80
N THR A 173 -7.92 -8.28 -4.13
CA THR A 173 -7.88 -9.53 -3.36
C THR A 173 -6.42 -9.98 -3.21
N THR A 174 -6.06 -10.38 -1.99
CA THR A 174 -4.73 -10.86 -1.62
C THR A 174 -4.85 -12.29 -1.10
N MET A 175 -4.06 -13.21 -1.67
CA MET A 175 -3.99 -14.61 -1.29
C MET A 175 -2.63 -14.93 -0.67
N TYR A 176 -2.65 -15.52 0.52
CA TYR A 176 -1.52 -16.15 1.21
C TYR A 176 -1.71 -17.66 1.20
N ASN A 177 -0.74 -18.40 1.74
CA ASN A 177 -0.86 -19.84 1.90
C ASN A 177 -1.94 -20.29 2.89
N ASP A 178 -2.22 -19.45 3.89
CA ASP A 178 -3.11 -19.74 5.01
C ASP A 178 -4.29 -18.77 5.14
N TYR A 179 -4.37 -17.74 4.29
CA TYR A 179 -5.42 -16.73 4.38
C TYR A 179 -5.69 -16.01 3.06
N ILE A 180 -6.91 -15.51 2.89
CA ILE A 180 -7.33 -14.67 1.77
C ILE A 180 -8.14 -13.49 2.29
N HIS A 181 -7.87 -12.29 1.78
CA HIS A 181 -8.60 -11.09 2.16
C HIS A 181 -8.73 -10.09 1.01
N ALA A 182 -9.75 -9.22 1.06
CA ALA A 182 -9.82 -8.06 0.18
C ALA A 182 -8.76 -7.02 0.57
N ARG A 183 -8.76 -5.80 0.01
CA ARG A 183 -7.80 -4.77 0.45
C ARG A 183 -7.82 -4.52 1.98
N SER A 184 -9.00 -4.58 2.61
CA SER A 184 -9.08 -4.63 4.07
C SER A 184 -8.85 -6.06 4.56
N ILE A 185 -7.93 -6.25 5.51
CA ILE A 185 -7.58 -7.57 6.05
C ILE A 185 -8.79 -8.24 6.71
N GLU A 186 -9.60 -7.46 7.43
CA GLU A 186 -10.83 -7.91 8.08
C GLU A 186 -12.04 -7.71 7.14
N SER A 187 -11.93 -8.16 5.89
CA SER A 187 -13.06 -8.18 4.97
C SER A 187 -14.02 -9.31 5.34
N GLY A 188 -15.30 -9.01 5.61
CA GLY A 188 -16.33 -10.01 5.94
C GLY A 188 -16.61 -11.02 4.82
N SER A 189 -17.68 -11.82 4.92
CA SER A 189 -18.07 -12.68 3.80
C SER A 189 -18.92 -11.91 2.77
N HIS A 190 -18.79 -12.24 1.49
CA HIS A 190 -19.66 -11.71 0.43
C HIS A 190 -19.72 -12.72 -0.72
N PRO A 191 -20.90 -13.01 -1.32
CA PRO A 191 -21.03 -14.03 -2.37
C PRO A 191 -20.18 -13.78 -3.62
N SER A 192 -19.85 -12.52 -3.92
CA SER A 192 -18.94 -12.21 -5.03
C SER A 192 -17.51 -12.72 -4.83
N ARG A 193 -17.16 -13.20 -3.62
CA ARG A 193 -15.85 -13.74 -3.27
C ARG A 193 -15.78 -15.26 -3.36
N ASP A 194 -16.88 -15.94 -3.64
CA ASP A 194 -16.93 -17.41 -3.63
C ASP A 194 -16.02 -18.01 -4.71
N TYR A 195 -15.95 -17.38 -5.89
CA TYR A 195 -15.02 -17.78 -6.95
C TYR A 195 -13.55 -17.73 -6.48
N VAL A 196 -13.10 -16.56 -6.00
CA VAL A 196 -11.70 -16.38 -5.56
C VAL A 196 -11.36 -17.23 -4.35
N LYS A 197 -12.31 -17.50 -3.45
CA LYS A 197 -12.13 -18.45 -2.35
C LYS A 197 -11.96 -19.89 -2.86
N SER A 198 -12.75 -20.31 -3.85
CA SER A 198 -12.60 -21.64 -4.46
C SER A 198 -11.29 -21.77 -5.22
N LEU A 199 -10.84 -20.72 -5.93
CA LEU A 199 -9.55 -20.67 -6.58
C LEU A 199 -8.42 -20.80 -5.55
N TRP A 200 -8.44 -19.97 -4.51
CA TRP A 200 -7.49 -20.03 -3.40
C TRP A 200 -7.45 -21.40 -2.73
N GLY A 201 -8.59 -22.07 -2.52
CA GLY A 201 -8.62 -23.42 -1.97
C GLY A 201 -7.89 -24.48 -2.82
N LYS A 202 -7.66 -24.21 -4.11
CA LYS A 202 -6.91 -25.10 -5.01
C LYS A 202 -5.42 -24.80 -5.03
N ILE A 203 -5.02 -23.52 -4.96
CA ILE A 203 -3.64 -23.08 -5.16
C ILE A 203 -2.94 -22.57 -3.89
N GLY A 204 -3.68 -22.33 -2.81
CA GLY A 204 -3.17 -21.64 -1.63
C GLY A 204 -1.97 -22.36 -1.01
N TRP A 205 -2.02 -23.69 -0.93
CA TRP A 205 -0.93 -24.50 -0.41
C TRP A 205 0.37 -24.45 -1.25
N GLU A 206 0.29 -24.02 -2.51
CA GLU A 206 1.46 -23.80 -3.38
C GLU A 206 2.12 -22.43 -3.17
N ILE A 207 1.44 -21.49 -2.49
CA ILE A 207 2.01 -20.19 -2.16
C ILE A 207 3.03 -20.39 -1.02
N PRO A 208 4.28 -19.91 -1.16
CA PRO A 208 5.25 -20.03 -0.07
C PRO A 208 4.83 -19.25 1.19
N ASP A 209 5.33 -19.67 2.35
CA ASP A 209 5.02 -18.97 3.59
C ASP A 209 5.53 -17.52 3.57
N GLY A 210 4.69 -16.59 4.02
CA GLY A 210 4.97 -15.15 3.98
C GLY A 210 4.82 -14.49 2.61
N TRP A 211 4.67 -15.26 1.53
CA TRP A 211 4.39 -14.73 0.19
C TRP A 211 2.92 -14.39 0.04
N ARG A 212 2.62 -13.48 -0.92
CA ARG A 212 1.24 -13.15 -1.29
C ARG A 212 1.07 -12.86 -2.76
N ILE A 213 -0.06 -13.29 -3.30
CA ILE A 213 -0.52 -12.98 -4.65
C ILE A 213 -1.62 -11.94 -4.54
N CYS A 214 -1.43 -10.78 -5.18
CA CYS A 214 -2.42 -9.71 -5.22
C CYS A 214 -2.98 -9.60 -6.63
N GLY A 215 -4.30 -9.63 -6.73
CA GLY A 215 -5.03 -9.52 -7.99
C GLY A 215 -6.39 -8.88 -7.82
N GLU A 216 -7.06 -8.66 -8.94
CA GLU A 216 -8.40 -8.10 -9.00
C GLU A 216 -9.42 -9.23 -9.13
N ASN A 217 -10.37 -9.30 -8.19
CA ASN A 217 -11.53 -10.17 -8.30
C ASN A 217 -12.61 -9.45 -9.13
N LEU A 218 -12.87 -10.01 -10.30
CA LEU A 218 -13.76 -9.51 -11.34
C LEU A 218 -15.00 -10.40 -11.49
N PHE A 219 -15.31 -11.25 -10.51
CA PHE A 219 -16.44 -12.17 -10.59
C PHE A 219 -17.79 -11.44 -10.73
N ALA A 220 -17.97 -10.36 -9.98
CA ALA A 220 -19.16 -9.52 -10.04
C ALA A 220 -18.80 -8.11 -10.57
N LYS A 221 -19.75 -7.51 -11.30
CA LYS A 221 -19.70 -6.12 -11.73
C LYS A 221 -19.55 -5.20 -10.53
N HIS A 222 -18.56 -4.31 -10.61
CA HIS A 222 -18.44 -3.15 -9.73
C HIS A 222 -19.12 -1.95 -10.41
N THR A 223 -18.37 -1.25 -11.23
CA THR A 223 -18.84 -0.15 -12.09
C THR A 223 -18.98 -0.66 -13.53
N ILE A 224 -17.93 -1.34 -14.03
CA ILE A 224 -17.83 -1.87 -15.38
C ILE A 224 -18.34 -3.31 -15.43
N GLU A 225 -19.20 -3.56 -16.42
CA GLU A 225 -19.65 -4.91 -16.75
C GLU A 225 -18.76 -5.50 -17.84
N TYR A 226 -18.13 -6.63 -17.52
CA TYR A 226 -17.23 -7.33 -18.43
C TYR A 226 -17.93 -8.54 -19.05
N ASN A 227 -17.82 -8.68 -20.38
CA ASN A 227 -18.44 -9.77 -21.13
C ASN A 227 -17.44 -10.79 -21.71
N ASN A 228 -16.14 -10.53 -21.57
CA ASN A 228 -15.07 -11.26 -22.24
C ASN A 228 -13.77 -11.26 -21.41
N LEU A 229 -13.87 -11.53 -20.11
CA LEU A 229 -12.70 -11.66 -19.23
C LEU A 229 -11.88 -12.91 -19.60
N THR A 230 -10.56 -12.83 -19.48
CA THR A 230 -9.68 -14.01 -19.58
C THR A 230 -9.76 -14.91 -18.36
N ASP A 231 -10.05 -14.34 -17.19
CA ASP A 231 -10.32 -15.02 -15.93
C ASP A 231 -11.05 -14.04 -15.00
N TYR A 232 -11.77 -14.56 -14.00
CA TYR A 232 -12.39 -13.75 -12.96
C TYR A 232 -11.40 -13.29 -11.89
N PHE A 233 -10.21 -13.87 -11.79
CA PHE A 233 -9.14 -13.35 -10.95
C PHE A 233 -7.90 -13.04 -11.79
N GLN A 234 -7.50 -11.77 -11.80
CA GLN A 234 -6.37 -11.30 -12.60
C GLN A 234 -5.28 -10.68 -11.72
N VAL A 235 -4.09 -11.28 -11.74
CA VAL A 235 -2.96 -10.89 -10.90
C VAL A 235 -2.30 -9.61 -11.41
N PHE A 236 -2.00 -8.67 -10.51
CA PHE A 236 -1.23 -7.46 -10.84
C PHE A 236 0.09 -7.34 -10.05
N SER A 237 0.29 -8.13 -8.98
CA SER A 237 1.58 -8.18 -8.26
C SER A 237 1.69 -9.41 -7.37
N ILE A 238 2.92 -9.88 -7.17
CA ILE A 238 3.27 -10.93 -6.21
C ILE A 238 4.37 -10.38 -5.31
N TRP A 239 4.33 -10.72 -4.04
CA TRP A 239 5.26 -10.23 -3.04
C TRP A 239 5.82 -11.35 -2.19
N ASN A 240 7.11 -11.26 -1.85
CA ASN A 240 7.80 -12.24 -1.04
C ASN A 240 7.63 -12.00 0.47
N GLU A 241 8.25 -12.85 1.29
CA GLU A 241 8.23 -12.82 2.75
C GLU A 241 8.90 -11.57 3.36
N ARG A 242 9.76 -10.89 2.59
CA ARG A 242 10.41 -9.62 2.94
C ARG A 242 9.58 -8.40 2.55
N ASN A 243 8.36 -8.62 2.05
CA ASN A 243 7.46 -7.58 1.56
C ASN A 243 8.07 -6.77 0.39
N GLU A 244 8.73 -7.49 -0.51
CA GLU A 244 9.27 -6.97 -1.77
C GLU A 244 8.40 -7.47 -2.91
N CYS A 245 7.98 -6.56 -3.78
CA CYS A 245 7.24 -6.89 -4.98
C CYS A 245 8.22 -7.52 -5.97
N LEU A 246 7.90 -8.69 -6.49
CA LEU A 246 8.71 -9.38 -7.49
C LEU A 246 8.79 -8.56 -8.77
N SER A 247 9.74 -8.87 -9.65
CA SER A 247 9.75 -8.30 -11.00
C SER A 247 8.48 -8.70 -11.76
N TRP A 248 8.11 -7.96 -12.83
CA TRP A 248 6.99 -8.35 -13.67
C TRP A 248 7.24 -9.70 -14.35
N LYS A 249 8.48 -9.95 -14.79
CA LYS A 249 8.88 -11.25 -15.37
C LYS A 249 8.62 -12.40 -14.40
N ASP A 250 9.06 -12.27 -13.15
CA ASP A 250 8.84 -13.30 -12.13
C ASP A 250 7.36 -13.43 -11.77
N THR A 251 6.63 -12.31 -11.76
CA THR A 251 5.16 -12.30 -11.58
C THR A 251 4.48 -13.17 -12.65
N GLU A 252 4.87 -13.03 -13.91
CA GLU A 252 4.33 -13.81 -15.02
C GLU A 252 4.73 -15.29 -14.96
N GLU A 253 5.98 -15.58 -14.62
CA GLU A 253 6.49 -16.95 -14.43
C GLU A 253 5.68 -17.67 -13.33
N TYR A 254 5.50 -17.02 -12.17
CA TYR A 254 4.68 -17.56 -11.09
C TYR A 254 3.22 -17.75 -11.49
N CYS A 255 2.63 -16.79 -12.21
CA CYS A 255 1.26 -16.96 -12.71
C CYS A 255 1.15 -18.16 -13.65
N LYS A 256 2.14 -18.38 -14.53
CA LYS A 256 2.18 -19.53 -15.43
C LYS A 256 2.26 -20.85 -14.67
N ILE A 257 3.10 -20.93 -13.63
CA ILE A 257 3.23 -22.12 -12.78
C ILE A 257 1.90 -22.45 -12.10
N LEU A 258 1.22 -21.45 -11.53
CA LEU A 258 -0.02 -21.63 -10.78
C LEU A 258 -1.29 -21.67 -11.66
N GLY A 259 -1.14 -21.58 -12.99
CA GLY A 259 -2.28 -21.53 -13.92
C GLY A 259 -3.14 -20.25 -13.80
N LEU A 260 -2.57 -19.17 -13.27
CA LEU A 260 -3.23 -17.86 -13.11
C LEU A 260 -3.03 -16.96 -14.33
N LYS A 261 -3.91 -15.97 -14.48
CA LYS A 261 -3.80 -14.91 -15.49
C LYS A 261 -3.41 -13.59 -14.82
N THR A 262 -2.57 -12.81 -15.48
CA THR A 262 -2.32 -11.42 -15.09
C THR A 262 -3.43 -10.50 -15.62
N VAL A 263 -3.50 -9.29 -15.07
CA VAL A 263 -4.24 -8.20 -15.72
C VAL A 263 -3.70 -7.95 -17.15
N PRO A 264 -4.51 -7.51 -18.11
CA PRO A 264 -4.08 -7.30 -19.49
C PRO A 264 -2.87 -6.37 -19.56
N VAL A 265 -1.80 -6.83 -20.22
CA VAL A 265 -0.62 -6.00 -20.52
C VAL A 265 -0.90 -5.21 -21.79
N LEU A 266 -0.73 -3.90 -21.71
CA LEU A 266 -0.88 -2.96 -22.81
C LEU A 266 0.46 -2.66 -23.47
N TYR A 267 1.51 -2.53 -22.65
CA TYR A 267 2.85 -2.23 -23.12
C TYR A 267 3.92 -2.76 -22.15
N LYS A 268 5.06 -3.18 -22.70
CA LYS A 268 6.30 -3.48 -21.98
C LYS A 268 7.48 -2.91 -22.77
N GLY A 269 8.38 -2.24 -22.08
CA GLY A 269 9.58 -1.68 -22.68
C GLY A 269 10.09 -0.47 -21.91
N LEU A 270 11.03 0.27 -22.50
CA LEU A 270 11.55 1.50 -21.92
C LEU A 270 10.45 2.54 -21.75
N PHE A 271 10.52 3.27 -20.63
CA PHE A 271 9.60 4.37 -20.38
C PHE A 271 9.69 5.45 -21.46
N ASP A 272 8.52 5.79 -22.01
CA ASP A 272 8.31 6.90 -22.94
C ASP A 272 7.02 7.62 -22.51
N GLU A 273 7.18 8.85 -22.01
CA GLU A 273 6.07 9.64 -21.47
C GLU A 273 5.01 9.97 -22.54
N GLU A 274 5.40 10.20 -23.80
CA GLU A 274 4.48 10.47 -24.89
C GLU A 274 3.66 9.24 -25.26
N LEU A 275 4.28 8.06 -25.20
CA LEU A 275 3.61 6.77 -25.35
C LEU A 275 2.58 6.55 -24.22
N ILE A 276 2.94 6.81 -22.96
CA ILE A 276 1.99 6.73 -21.85
C ILE A 276 0.83 7.71 -22.05
N ALA A 277 1.13 8.97 -22.42
CA ALA A 277 0.12 9.98 -22.66
C ALA A 277 -0.85 9.59 -23.80
N ARG A 278 -0.37 8.93 -24.85
CA ARG A 278 -1.22 8.35 -25.90
C ARG A 278 -2.17 7.29 -25.36
N TYR A 279 -1.65 6.27 -24.66
CA TYR A 279 -2.49 5.25 -24.04
C TYR A 279 -3.56 5.87 -23.15
N THR A 280 -3.21 6.84 -22.30
CA THR A 280 -4.18 7.49 -21.40
C THR A 280 -5.30 8.23 -22.14
N ARG A 281 -5.00 8.84 -23.30
CA ARG A 281 -6.03 9.47 -24.14
C ARG A 281 -6.95 8.45 -24.81
N ASP A 282 -6.41 7.30 -25.20
CA ASP A 282 -7.19 6.24 -25.84
C ASP A 282 -8.19 5.58 -24.86
N PHE A 283 -8.00 5.75 -23.54
CA PHE A 283 -8.96 5.30 -22.53
C PHE A 283 -10.17 6.23 -22.35
N ASP A 284 -9.99 7.54 -22.57
CA ASP A 284 -11.10 8.49 -22.51
C ASP A 284 -12.12 8.12 -23.62
N GLY A 285 -13.40 7.97 -23.27
CA GLY A 285 -14.47 7.50 -24.15
C GLY A 285 -14.65 5.97 -24.23
N LEU A 286 -13.81 5.17 -23.57
CA LEU A 286 -13.97 3.72 -23.49
C LEU A 286 -14.67 3.28 -22.20
N ASN A 287 -15.32 2.12 -22.24
CA ASN A 287 -15.85 1.45 -21.04
C ASN A 287 -14.71 0.75 -20.25
N LYS A 288 -13.73 1.54 -19.81
CA LYS A 288 -12.53 1.10 -19.07
C LYS A 288 -12.23 2.09 -17.96
N GLU A 289 -11.67 1.61 -16.85
CA GLU A 289 -11.31 2.49 -15.73
C GLU A 289 -10.05 3.31 -16.03
N GLY A 290 -9.05 2.68 -16.65
CA GLY A 290 -7.80 3.34 -17.03
C GLY A 290 -6.64 2.35 -17.10
N CYS A 291 -5.44 2.76 -16.67
CA CYS A 291 -4.25 1.92 -16.71
C CYS A 291 -3.36 2.07 -15.46
N VAL A 292 -2.53 1.08 -15.20
CA VAL A 292 -1.52 1.09 -14.15
C VAL A 292 -0.13 1.02 -14.80
N LEU A 293 0.69 2.03 -14.52
CA LEU A 293 2.10 2.13 -14.88
C LEU A 293 2.95 1.59 -13.73
N ARG A 294 3.87 0.68 -14.02
CA ARG A 294 4.71 0.02 -13.04
C ARG A 294 6.13 -0.15 -13.58
N VAL A 295 7.17 0.01 -12.77
CA VAL A 295 8.53 -0.43 -13.15
C VAL A 295 8.58 -1.96 -13.29
N SER A 296 9.30 -2.45 -14.29
CA SER A 296 9.39 -3.89 -14.60
C SER A 296 10.19 -4.66 -13.54
N GLU A 297 11.21 -4.01 -12.97
CA GLU A 297 12.07 -4.57 -11.92
C GLU A 297 11.34 -4.81 -10.58
N ALA A 298 11.96 -5.62 -9.72
CA ALA A 298 11.49 -5.81 -8.35
C ALA A 298 11.69 -4.53 -7.53
N PHE A 299 10.85 -4.32 -6.51
CA PHE A 299 10.96 -3.15 -5.64
C PHE A 299 10.41 -3.42 -4.23
N THR A 300 10.94 -2.69 -3.24
CA THR A 300 10.51 -2.79 -1.85
C THR A 300 9.13 -2.13 -1.64
N TYR A 301 8.44 -2.50 -0.56
CA TYR A 301 7.17 -1.86 -0.17
C TYR A 301 7.27 -0.34 -0.05
N GLY A 302 8.37 0.20 0.49
CA GLY A 302 8.62 1.64 0.56
C GLY A 302 8.71 2.33 -0.79
N ASN A 303 9.30 1.65 -1.78
CA ASN A 303 9.43 2.17 -3.14
C ASN A 303 8.15 2.06 -3.98
N PHE A 304 7.12 1.32 -3.53
CA PHE A 304 5.85 1.17 -4.25
C PHE A 304 5.27 2.51 -4.71
N ARG A 305 5.23 3.50 -3.81
CA ARG A 305 4.62 4.83 -4.07
C ARG A 305 5.29 5.61 -5.21
N ARG A 306 6.50 5.23 -5.63
CA ARG A 306 7.23 5.81 -6.77
C ARG A 306 7.27 4.86 -7.96
N SER A 307 7.22 3.57 -7.69
CA SER A 307 7.39 2.48 -8.67
C SER A 307 6.09 2.09 -9.37
N VAL A 308 4.94 2.47 -8.82
CA VAL A 308 3.62 2.17 -9.37
C VAL A 308 2.74 3.42 -9.33
N ALA A 309 2.12 3.74 -10.46
CA ALA A 309 1.17 4.82 -10.61
C ALA A 309 -0.04 4.38 -11.43
N LYS A 310 -1.18 5.04 -11.25
CA LYS A 310 -2.41 4.77 -11.99
C LYS A 310 -2.86 6.00 -12.76
N TYR A 311 -3.51 5.76 -13.89
CA TYR A 311 -4.36 6.71 -14.57
C TYR A 311 -5.80 6.20 -14.48
N VAL A 312 -6.71 7.10 -14.16
CA VAL A 312 -8.16 6.86 -14.23
C VAL A 312 -8.73 7.84 -15.25
N GLY A 313 -9.44 7.30 -16.24
CA GLY A 313 -10.06 8.05 -17.32
C GLY A 313 -11.13 9.02 -16.83
N LYS A 314 -11.35 10.10 -17.57
CA LYS A 314 -12.27 11.17 -17.17
C LYS A 314 -13.73 10.72 -17.15
N ASP A 315 -14.08 9.80 -18.05
CA ASP A 315 -15.44 9.28 -18.21
C ASP A 315 -15.76 8.14 -17.22
N PHE A 316 -14.76 7.64 -16.48
CA PHE A 316 -15.00 6.64 -15.45
C PHE A 316 -15.59 7.29 -14.20
N VAL A 317 -16.91 7.23 -14.06
CA VAL A 317 -17.65 7.77 -12.90
C VAL A 317 -18.10 6.63 -11.99
N ILE A 318 -17.68 6.68 -10.72
CA ILE A 318 -18.15 5.73 -9.71
C ILE A 318 -19.57 6.14 -9.29
N PRO A 319 -20.58 5.25 -9.41
CA PRO A 319 -21.94 5.53 -8.96
C PRO A 319 -21.99 5.81 -7.45
N HIS A 320 -22.95 6.62 -7.00
CA HIS A 320 -23.15 6.86 -5.56
C HIS A 320 -23.52 5.57 -4.82
N GLY A 321 -22.81 5.29 -3.72
CA GLY A 321 -23.02 4.11 -2.88
C GLY A 321 -21.89 3.07 -2.98
N HIS A 322 -21.89 2.09 -2.09
CA HIS A 322 -20.91 1.00 -2.12
C HIS A 322 -21.42 -0.13 -3.02
N TRP A 323 -20.63 -0.58 -4.00
CA TRP A 323 -21.01 -1.60 -4.98
C TRP A 323 -21.58 -2.88 -4.33
N SER A 324 -21.05 -3.28 -3.18
CA SER A 324 -21.47 -4.49 -2.45
C SER A 324 -22.88 -4.42 -1.86
N LYS A 325 -23.56 -3.26 -1.93
CA LYS A 325 -24.97 -3.09 -1.52
C LYS A 325 -25.93 -3.22 -2.70
N ASN A 326 -25.42 -3.24 -3.93
CA ASN A 326 -26.22 -3.37 -5.12
C ASN A 326 -26.49 -4.85 -5.43
N LYS A 327 -27.51 -5.11 -6.26
CA LYS A 327 -27.78 -6.45 -6.77
C LYS A 327 -26.54 -6.98 -7.50
N ILE A 328 -26.10 -8.19 -7.17
CA ILE A 328 -24.95 -8.84 -7.81
C ILE A 328 -25.28 -9.10 -9.29
N ILE A 329 -24.45 -8.56 -10.17
CA ILE A 329 -24.44 -8.86 -11.61
C ILE A 329 -23.12 -9.57 -11.89
N LEU A 330 -23.17 -10.78 -12.46
CA LEU A 330 -21.97 -11.56 -12.74
C LEU A 330 -21.35 -11.12 -14.07
N ASN A 331 -20.03 -10.95 -14.07
CA ASN A 331 -19.28 -10.76 -15.30
C ASN A 331 -19.17 -12.08 -16.07
N LYS A 332 -18.70 -12.04 -17.32
CA LYS A 332 -18.50 -13.23 -18.16
C LYS A 332 -17.04 -13.39 -18.54
N VAL A 333 -16.58 -14.64 -18.49
CA VAL A 333 -15.28 -15.06 -19.03
C VAL A 333 -15.44 -15.59 -20.44
N ILE A 334 -14.41 -15.44 -21.27
CA ILE A 334 -14.31 -16.10 -22.57
C ILE A 334 -14.31 -17.61 -22.30
N GLN A 335 -15.29 -18.34 -22.83
CA GLN A 335 -15.25 -19.79 -22.79
C GLN A 335 -14.14 -20.26 -23.73
N ASP A 336 -13.06 -20.79 -23.18
CA ASP A 336 -12.20 -21.68 -23.94
C ASP A 336 -13.05 -22.91 -24.30
N ASP A 337 -13.25 -23.15 -25.59
CA ASP A 337 -13.98 -24.29 -26.19
C ASP A 337 -13.25 -25.64 -25.96
N LYS A 338 -12.55 -25.77 -24.82
CA LYS A 338 -11.75 -26.93 -24.40
C LYS A 338 -12.30 -27.61 -23.16
N ARG A 339 -13.62 -27.55 -22.94
CA ARG A 339 -14.31 -28.59 -22.16
C ARG A 339 -15.03 -29.49 -23.15
N GLY A 340 -14.26 -30.39 -23.75
CA GLY A 340 -14.82 -31.60 -24.33
C GLY A 340 -15.69 -32.27 -23.28
N THR A 341 -16.89 -32.62 -23.71
CA THR A 341 -17.79 -33.60 -23.12
C THR A 341 -17.03 -34.68 -22.34
N ILE A 342 -17.37 -34.83 -21.06
CA ILE A 342 -17.27 -36.11 -20.35
C ILE A 342 -18.70 -36.54 -20.07
#